data_AF-A0A7S2GH45-F1
#
_entry.id   AF-A0A7S2GH45-F1
#
_cell.length_a   1.000
_cell.length_b   1.000
_cell.length_c   1.000
_cell.angle_alpha   90.00
_cell.angle_beta   90.00
_cell.angle_gamma   90.00
#
_symmetry.space_group_name_H-M   'P 1'
#
loop_
_entity.id
_entity.type
_entity.pdbx_description
1 polymer ?
#
loop_
_entity_poly.entity_id
_entity_poly.type
_entity_poly.pdbx_seq_one_letter_code
_entity_poly.pdbx_strand_id
1 'polypeptide(L)'
;GVVHQVAYWGDPAVLQKLLDRFPALDLELESAEEAAQEPADIAQGRGHTAFVAALRSQLESRKKAAPSKVSAAASTAMKVPVAAEGQLCNICYMDEHEPDTLGVACDDGHFICSECFSEWVRTETDIELNPQSVIENGGRVTCVCAKASGCKSHAFANKLIAMVVTDDLYERYLRARDYVVGKEAVAGALAKVKEQGSLGAVEQEQIRNLYRKADGSYSAYMCGKCSFGPIDHMACMDLKCHHGEKKSGGAGQINNACPKCKWFAANLSKWPQWDGEFRNIKESDDGPPPVEGLSVPALKDALKLAGLSCGGKKEDLKCRLLAHYEATYGKSAKKQKISSGAGSSS
;
A
#
# COMPACT_ATOMS: atom_id res chain seq x y z
N GLY A 1 18.76 4.63 -7.08
CA GLY A 1 17.39 4.28 -6.62
C GLY A 1 16.72 5.54 -6.09
N VAL A 2 16.81 5.79 -4.79
CA VAL A 2 16.17 6.94 -4.13
C VAL A 2 16.57 8.30 -4.73
N VAL A 3 17.87 8.55 -4.96
CA VAL A 3 18.33 9.82 -5.58
C VAL A 3 17.84 9.98 -7.02
N HIS A 4 17.74 8.89 -7.77
CA HIS A 4 17.17 8.91 -9.14
C HIS A 4 15.69 9.28 -9.12
N GLN A 5 14.94 8.75 -8.15
CA GLN A 5 13.55 9.12 -7.95
C GLN A 5 13.43 10.58 -7.49
N VAL A 6 14.25 11.04 -6.54
CA VAL A 6 14.21 12.45 -6.12
C VAL A 6 14.56 13.41 -7.26
N ALA A 7 15.56 13.08 -8.07
CA ALA A 7 15.94 13.86 -9.25
C ALA A 7 14.84 13.86 -10.33
N TYR A 8 14.18 12.71 -10.56
CA TYR A 8 13.10 12.59 -11.55
C TYR A 8 11.82 13.33 -11.13
N TRP A 9 11.55 13.43 -9.82
CA TRP A 9 10.35 14.08 -9.28
C TRP A 9 10.53 15.59 -9.05
N GLY A 10 11.74 16.11 -9.28
CA GLY A 10 11.98 17.53 -9.57
C GLY A 10 11.96 18.49 -8.37
N ASP A 11 12.10 18.04 -7.12
CA ASP A 11 12.19 18.93 -5.95
C ASP A 11 13.67 19.24 -5.61
N PRO A 12 14.19 20.44 -5.96
CA PRO A 12 15.59 20.78 -5.76
C PRO A 12 15.96 20.88 -4.27
N ALA A 13 14.99 21.22 -3.40
CA ALA A 13 15.22 21.38 -1.97
C ALA A 13 15.43 20.02 -1.29
N VAL A 14 14.72 18.98 -1.76
CA VAL A 14 14.91 17.60 -1.28
C VAL A 14 16.22 17.02 -1.80
N LEU A 15 16.57 17.30 -3.06
CA LEU A 15 17.85 16.88 -3.63
C LEU A 15 19.04 17.52 -2.90
N GLN A 16 19.00 18.84 -2.64
CA GLN A 16 20.04 19.54 -1.88
C GLN A 16 20.23 18.94 -0.49
N LYS A 17 19.15 18.70 0.25
CA LYS A 17 19.22 18.07 1.59
C LYS A 17 19.86 16.70 1.56
N LEU A 18 19.67 15.93 0.48
CA LEU A 18 20.32 14.63 0.31
C LEU A 18 21.80 14.78 0.01
N LEU A 19 22.19 15.72 -0.85
CA LEU A 19 23.59 16.01 -1.15
C LEU A 19 24.33 16.53 0.10
N ASP A 20 23.73 17.43 0.87
CA ASP A 20 24.28 17.93 2.14
C ASP A 20 24.44 16.81 3.18
N ARG A 21 23.46 15.89 3.25
CA ARG A 21 23.48 14.77 4.19
C ARG A 21 24.49 13.70 3.80
N PHE A 22 24.76 13.58 2.51
CA PHE A 22 25.66 12.60 1.93
C PHE A 22 26.65 13.30 1.00
N PRO A 23 27.61 14.08 1.53
CA PRO A 23 28.53 14.88 0.71
C PRO A 23 29.42 14.01 -0.20
N ALA A 24 29.50 12.71 0.07
CA ALA A 24 30.14 11.73 -0.81
C ALA A 24 29.33 11.39 -2.08
N LEU A 25 28.09 11.89 -2.21
CA LEU A 25 27.25 11.85 -3.41
C LEU A 25 27.32 13.17 -4.19
N ASP A 26 28.08 14.16 -3.71
CA ASP A 26 28.33 15.38 -4.44
C ASP A 26 29.12 15.03 -5.70
N LEU A 27 28.44 15.13 -6.84
CA LEU A 27 28.98 14.78 -8.15
C LEU A 27 29.43 16.08 -8.80
N GLU A 28 30.71 16.40 -8.66
CA GLU A 28 31.35 17.35 -9.57
C GLU A 28 31.28 16.75 -10.98
N LEU A 29 30.24 17.13 -11.72
CA LEU A 29 30.05 16.76 -13.10
C LEU A 29 30.94 17.67 -13.95
N GLU A 30 32.12 17.19 -14.30
CA GLU A 30 32.90 17.76 -15.40
C GLU A 30 32.12 17.50 -16.70
N SER A 31 31.22 18.43 -17.05
CA SER A 31 30.66 18.50 -18.39
C SER A 31 31.65 19.25 -19.29
N ALA A 32 31.68 18.94 -20.58
CA ALA A 32 32.62 19.55 -21.55
C ALA A 32 32.42 21.08 -21.73
N GLU A 33 31.44 21.67 -21.05
CA GLU A 33 31.24 23.11 -20.91
C GLU A 33 31.45 23.47 -19.43
N GLU A 34 32.31 24.46 -19.15
CA GLU A 34 32.85 24.86 -17.83
C GLU A 34 31.80 25.40 -16.81
N ALA A 35 30.71 24.70 -16.57
CA ALA A 35 29.75 25.02 -15.53
C ALA A 35 29.45 23.80 -14.66
N ALA A 36 29.79 23.89 -13.37
CA ALA A 36 29.28 22.99 -12.35
C ALA A 36 27.74 23.00 -12.41
N GLN A 37 27.12 21.81 -12.52
CA GLN A 37 25.67 21.70 -12.62
C GLN A 37 25.04 21.84 -11.24
N GLU A 38 24.17 22.84 -11.08
CA GLU A 38 23.42 23.03 -9.84
C GLU A 38 22.37 21.91 -9.67
N PRO A 39 21.99 21.52 -8.44
CA PRO A 39 20.96 20.50 -8.21
C PRO A 39 19.62 20.79 -8.90
N ALA A 40 19.31 22.06 -9.16
CA ALA A 40 18.16 22.48 -9.95
C ALA A 40 18.23 22.01 -11.42
N ASP A 41 19.43 21.99 -12.04
CA ASP A 41 19.63 21.58 -13.44
C ASP A 41 19.51 20.06 -13.61
N ILE A 42 19.94 19.32 -12.58
CA ILE A 42 19.79 17.86 -12.49
C ILE A 42 18.30 17.51 -12.33
N ALA A 43 17.58 18.25 -11.49
CA ALA A 43 16.15 18.06 -11.22
C ALA A 43 15.25 18.44 -12.41
N GLN A 44 15.64 19.42 -13.23
CA GLN A 44 14.88 19.84 -14.42
C GLN A 44 15.13 18.97 -15.67
N GLY A 45 15.74 17.80 -15.49
CA GLY A 45 15.85 16.77 -16.54
C GLY A 45 16.98 16.98 -17.55
N ARG A 46 17.65 18.14 -17.58
CA ARG A 46 18.81 18.41 -18.46
C ARG A 46 20.07 17.64 -18.04
N GLY A 47 20.23 17.35 -16.74
CA GLY A 47 21.40 16.65 -16.20
C GLY A 47 21.16 15.22 -15.69
N HIS A 48 19.92 14.73 -15.62
CA HIS A 48 19.60 13.50 -14.87
C HIS A 48 20.32 12.23 -15.41
N THR A 49 20.43 12.07 -16.73
CA THR A 49 21.12 10.93 -17.35
C THR A 49 22.62 11.00 -17.12
N ALA A 50 23.21 12.19 -17.25
CA ALA A 50 24.63 12.44 -16.99
C ALA A 50 24.99 12.21 -15.51
N PHE A 51 24.14 12.68 -14.60
CA PHE A 51 24.25 12.47 -13.16
C PHE A 51 24.20 10.98 -12.79
N VAL A 52 23.25 10.21 -13.35
CA VAL A 52 23.17 8.76 -13.12
C VAL A 52 24.40 8.04 -13.67
N ALA A 53 24.90 8.44 -14.83
CA ALA A 53 26.11 7.87 -15.42
C ALA A 53 27.35 8.15 -14.55
N ALA A 54 27.53 9.38 -14.07
CA ALA A 54 28.62 9.76 -13.18
C ALA A 54 28.57 9.02 -11.83
N LEU A 55 27.37 8.90 -11.24
CA LEU A 55 27.17 8.16 -9.99
C LEU A 55 27.54 6.68 -10.14
N ARG A 56 27.15 6.06 -11.26
CA ARG A 56 27.55 4.68 -11.58
C ARG A 56 29.06 4.56 -11.74
N SER A 57 29.69 5.49 -12.45
CA SER A 57 31.15 5.51 -12.66
C SER A 57 31.93 5.62 -11.34
N GLN A 58 31.54 6.52 -10.43
CA GLN A 58 32.17 6.65 -9.11
C GLN A 58 31.99 5.41 -8.23
N LEU A 59 30.83 4.76 -8.26
CA LEU A 59 30.60 3.53 -7.49
C LEU A 59 31.48 2.38 -8.00
N GLU A 60 31.69 2.29 -9.31
CA GLU A 60 32.55 1.27 -9.91
C GLU A 60 34.04 1.55 -9.70
N SER A 61 34.48 2.82 -9.73
CA SER A 61 35.87 3.18 -9.41
C SER A 61 36.22 2.87 -7.94
N ARG A 62 35.28 3.07 -7.01
CA ARG A 62 35.44 2.73 -5.59
C ARG A 62 35.47 1.23 -5.31
N LYS A 63 34.72 0.42 -6.06
CA LYS A 63 34.83 -1.05 -5.98
C LYS A 63 36.21 -1.56 -6.39
N LYS A 64 36.88 -0.89 -7.32
CA LYS A 64 38.24 -1.25 -7.75
C LYS A 64 39.34 -0.82 -6.75
N ALA A 65 39.05 0.11 -5.83
CA ALA A 65 40.05 0.73 -4.96
C ALA A 65 40.10 0.17 -3.52
N ALA A 66 39.18 -0.70 -3.09
CA ALA A 66 39.15 -1.19 -1.71
C ALA A 66 39.77 -2.60 -1.57
N PRO A 67 40.76 -2.82 -0.68
CA PRO A 67 41.23 -4.16 -0.33
C PRO A 67 40.23 -4.86 0.60
N SER A 68 39.67 -5.98 0.13
CA SER A 68 38.68 -6.79 0.84
C SER A 68 39.19 -7.35 2.17
N LYS A 69 38.64 -6.84 3.28
CA LYS A 69 38.53 -7.56 4.55
C LYS A 69 37.20 -7.27 5.22
N VAL A 70 36.16 -8.04 4.88
CA VAL A 70 35.03 -8.31 5.78
C VAL A 70 34.63 -9.76 5.60
N SER A 71 34.57 -10.47 6.73
CA SER A 71 34.22 -11.88 6.85
C SER A 71 32.81 -12.17 6.33
N ALA A 72 32.72 -13.19 5.48
CA ALA A 72 31.49 -13.70 4.91
C ALA A 72 30.61 -14.39 5.97
N ALA A 73 29.51 -13.73 6.34
CA ALA A 73 28.29 -14.45 6.72
C ALA A 73 27.52 -14.77 5.42
N ALA A 74 27.16 -16.05 5.25
CA ALA A 74 26.56 -16.69 4.09
C ALA A 74 25.88 -15.75 3.07
N SER A 75 26.61 -15.40 2.01
CA SER A 75 26.05 -14.83 0.80
C SER A 75 25.39 -15.95 0.00
N THR A 76 24.07 -15.93 -0.14
CA THR A 76 23.35 -16.65 -1.19
C THR A 76 23.98 -16.26 -2.53
N ALA A 77 24.54 -17.24 -3.25
CA ALA A 77 25.10 -17.00 -4.58
C ALA A 77 24.03 -16.39 -5.49
N MET A 78 24.35 -15.31 -6.20
CA MET A 78 23.41 -14.70 -7.15
C MET A 78 23.09 -15.72 -8.24
N LYS A 79 21.83 -16.16 -8.31
CA LYS A 79 21.35 -17.00 -9.40
C LYS A 79 21.37 -16.24 -10.72
N VAL A 80 21.88 -16.90 -11.75
CA VAL A 80 21.94 -16.43 -13.14
C VAL A 80 20.97 -17.26 -14.00
N PRO A 81 20.56 -16.75 -15.18
CA PRO A 81 19.82 -17.55 -16.14
C PRO A 81 20.56 -18.85 -16.48
N VAL A 82 19.79 -19.90 -16.69
CA VAL A 82 20.30 -21.25 -17.02
C VAL A 82 20.00 -21.53 -18.49
N ALA A 83 20.92 -22.16 -19.21
CA ALA A 83 20.67 -22.62 -20.58
C ALA A 83 19.54 -23.67 -20.57
N ALA A 84 18.62 -23.58 -21.53
CA ALA A 84 17.47 -24.47 -21.63
C ALA A 84 17.80 -25.85 -22.22
N GLU A 85 18.98 -26.00 -22.84
CA GLU A 85 19.40 -27.24 -23.48
C GLU A 85 19.48 -28.40 -22.48
N GLY A 86 18.67 -29.45 -22.71
CA GLY A 86 18.57 -30.61 -21.83
C GLY A 86 17.85 -30.35 -20.50
N GLN A 87 17.15 -29.22 -20.36
CA GLN A 87 16.35 -28.89 -19.17
C GLN A 87 14.86 -29.00 -19.48
N LEU A 88 14.15 -29.88 -18.76
CA LEU A 88 12.70 -30.02 -18.89
C LEU A 88 11.98 -28.82 -18.26
N CYS A 89 11.28 -28.04 -19.08
CA CYS A 89 10.49 -26.91 -18.58
C CYS A 89 9.23 -27.39 -17.82
N ASN A 90 8.99 -26.83 -16.64
CA ASN A 90 7.83 -27.17 -15.80
C ASN A 90 6.49 -26.56 -16.27
N ILE A 91 6.48 -25.85 -17.41
CA ILE A 91 5.26 -25.26 -17.99
C ILE A 91 4.95 -25.91 -19.34
N CYS A 92 5.88 -25.86 -20.31
CA CYS A 92 5.64 -26.45 -21.63
C CYS A 92 6.00 -27.93 -21.72
N TYR A 93 6.69 -28.49 -20.73
CA TYR A 93 7.15 -29.90 -20.72
C TYR A 93 8.04 -30.27 -21.91
N MET A 94 8.71 -29.29 -22.50
CA MET A 94 9.74 -29.49 -23.53
C MET A 94 11.12 -29.40 -22.89
N ASP A 95 12.05 -30.22 -23.35
CA ASP A 95 13.49 -30.20 -23.05
C ASP A 95 14.33 -29.80 -24.29
N GLU A 96 13.72 -29.86 -25.48
CA GLU A 96 14.23 -29.29 -26.72
C GLU A 96 13.75 -27.83 -26.88
N HIS A 97 14.68 -26.89 -26.83
CA HIS A 97 14.45 -25.47 -27.11
C HIS A 97 15.46 -24.99 -28.16
N GLU A 98 15.21 -23.85 -28.79
CA GLU A 98 16.18 -23.27 -29.72
C GLU A 98 17.55 -23.08 -29.04
N PRO A 99 18.67 -23.27 -29.77
CA PRO A 99 20.00 -22.98 -29.24
C PRO A 99 20.05 -21.57 -28.63
N ASP A 100 20.74 -21.43 -27.50
CA ASP A 100 20.84 -20.19 -26.72
C ASP A 100 19.56 -19.76 -25.97
N THR A 101 18.47 -20.53 -26.01
CA THR A 101 17.30 -20.26 -25.16
C THR A 101 17.72 -20.32 -23.69
N LEU A 102 17.46 -19.24 -22.96
CA LEU A 102 17.68 -19.16 -21.52
C LEU A 102 16.41 -19.49 -20.75
N GLY A 103 16.56 -19.76 -19.47
CA GLY A 103 15.46 -19.92 -18.52
C GLY A 103 15.89 -19.61 -17.08
N VAL A 104 14.99 -19.87 -16.15
CA VAL A 104 15.21 -19.67 -14.72
C VAL A 104 14.99 -20.98 -13.97
N ALA A 105 15.74 -21.18 -12.88
CA ALA A 105 15.57 -22.30 -11.97
C ALA A 105 15.31 -21.79 -10.54
N CYS A 106 14.23 -22.28 -9.92
CA CYS A 106 13.94 -21.96 -8.52
C CYS A 106 14.91 -22.69 -7.57
N ASP A 107 14.85 -22.40 -6.25
CA ASP A 107 15.76 -23.00 -5.25
C ASP A 107 15.60 -24.52 -5.13
N ASP A 108 14.41 -25.03 -5.44
CA ASP A 108 14.12 -26.47 -5.45
C ASP A 108 14.45 -27.13 -6.80
N GLY A 109 15.06 -26.40 -7.74
CA GLY A 109 15.52 -26.95 -9.02
C GLY A 109 14.48 -27.00 -10.14
N HIS A 110 13.27 -26.46 -9.94
CA HIS A 110 12.27 -26.40 -11.01
C HIS A 110 12.69 -25.38 -12.07
N PHE A 111 12.92 -25.87 -13.29
CA PHE A 111 13.30 -25.07 -14.45
C PHE A 111 12.08 -24.57 -15.23
N ILE A 112 12.15 -23.31 -15.71
CA ILE A 112 11.16 -22.67 -16.57
C ILE A 112 11.92 -21.94 -17.70
N CYS A 113 11.64 -22.25 -18.97
CA CYS A 113 12.24 -21.55 -20.10
C CYS A 113 11.79 -20.08 -20.16
N SER A 114 12.57 -19.21 -20.78
CA SER A 114 12.35 -17.75 -20.80
C SER A 114 10.99 -17.33 -21.34
N GLU A 115 10.49 -18.00 -22.38
CA GLU A 115 9.16 -17.73 -22.95
C GLU A 115 8.04 -18.03 -21.95
N CYS A 116 8.04 -19.25 -21.40
CA CYS A 116 7.07 -19.66 -20.39
C CYS A 116 7.19 -18.83 -19.10
N PHE A 117 8.41 -18.44 -18.73
CA PHE A 117 8.65 -17.58 -17.59
C PHE A 117 8.09 -16.18 -17.82
N SER A 118 8.18 -15.65 -19.04
CA SER A 118 7.60 -14.35 -19.40
C SER A 118 6.08 -14.36 -19.30
N GLU A 119 5.42 -15.41 -19.82
CA GLU A 119 3.97 -15.58 -19.66
C GLU A 119 3.55 -15.72 -18.19
N TRP A 120 4.34 -16.45 -17.41
CA TRP A 120 4.11 -16.61 -15.98
C TRP A 120 4.24 -15.29 -15.23
N VAL A 121 5.31 -14.52 -15.48
CA VAL A 121 5.49 -13.17 -14.91
C VAL A 121 4.32 -12.27 -15.30
N ARG A 122 3.87 -12.30 -16.56
CA ARG A 122 2.73 -11.51 -17.01
C ARG A 122 1.47 -11.83 -16.21
N THR A 123 1.17 -13.11 -16.02
CA THR A 123 -0.02 -13.57 -15.30
C THR A 123 0.03 -13.22 -13.80
N GLU A 124 1.18 -13.46 -13.16
CA GLU A 124 1.37 -13.23 -11.71
C GLU A 124 1.51 -11.74 -11.36
N THR A 125 1.72 -10.87 -12.34
CA THR A 125 1.84 -9.41 -12.14
C THR A 125 0.68 -8.62 -12.73
N ASP A 126 -0.36 -9.30 -13.22
CA ASP A 126 -1.55 -8.64 -13.76
C ASP A 126 -2.43 -8.10 -12.62
N ILE A 127 -2.30 -6.81 -12.37
CA ILE A 127 -3.06 -6.09 -11.34
C ILE A 127 -4.54 -5.97 -11.73
N GLU A 128 -4.86 -5.93 -13.02
CA GLU A 128 -6.23 -5.72 -13.49
C GLU A 128 -7.06 -7.00 -13.39
N LEU A 129 -6.47 -8.12 -13.83
CA LEU A 129 -7.14 -9.42 -13.81
C LEU A 129 -7.00 -10.13 -12.45
N ASN A 130 -5.83 -10.03 -11.80
CA ASN A 130 -5.49 -10.84 -10.62
C ASN A 130 -4.99 -10.01 -9.41
N PRO A 131 -5.64 -8.91 -9.02
CA PRO A 131 -5.15 -8.02 -7.96
C PRO A 131 -4.93 -8.72 -6.60
N GLN A 132 -5.78 -9.70 -6.28
CA GLN A 132 -5.67 -10.46 -5.02
C GLN A 132 -4.40 -11.32 -4.98
N SER A 133 -4.12 -12.07 -6.05
CA SER A 133 -2.92 -12.91 -6.14
C SER A 133 -1.65 -12.04 -6.10
N VAL A 134 -1.67 -10.88 -6.76
CA VAL A 134 -0.56 -9.92 -6.72
C VAL A 134 -0.30 -9.47 -5.28
N ILE A 135 -1.34 -9.11 -4.52
CA ILE A 135 -1.21 -8.68 -3.12
C ILE A 135 -0.73 -9.81 -2.22
N GLU A 136 -1.32 -11.00 -2.33
CA GLU A 136 -0.96 -12.17 -1.51
C GLU A 136 0.50 -12.58 -1.69
N ASN A 137 1.02 -12.45 -2.92
CA ASN A 137 2.42 -12.74 -3.23
C ASN A 137 3.36 -11.55 -2.96
N GLY A 138 2.88 -10.45 -2.40
CA GLY A 138 3.69 -9.27 -2.12
C GLY A 138 4.20 -8.56 -3.39
N GLY A 139 3.51 -8.74 -4.51
CA GLY A 139 3.92 -8.31 -5.85
C GLY A 139 5.12 -9.10 -6.40
N ARG A 140 5.50 -10.21 -5.77
CA ARG A 140 6.65 -11.01 -6.16
C ARG A 140 6.22 -12.21 -7.00
N VAL A 141 7.10 -12.64 -7.91
CA VAL A 141 6.86 -13.82 -8.74
C VAL A 141 7.52 -15.02 -8.07
N THR A 142 6.73 -16.05 -7.79
CA THR A 142 7.18 -17.33 -7.22
C THR A 142 7.23 -18.42 -8.29
N CYS A 143 7.82 -19.56 -7.96
CA CYS A 143 7.81 -20.72 -8.83
C CYS A 143 6.37 -21.19 -9.11
N VAL A 144 6.06 -21.57 -10.36
CA VAL A 144 4.75 -22.14 -10.74
C VAL A 144 4.39 -23.38 -9.90
N CYS A 145 5.41 -24.17 -9.55
CA CYS A 145 5.29 -25.34 -8.71
C CYS A 145 4.92 -25.01 -7.25
N ALA A 146 5.01 -23.75 -6.80
CA ALA A 146 4.56 -23.36 -5.46
C ALA A 146 3.05 -23.57 -5.30
N LYS A 147 2.27 -23.31 -6.36
CA LYS A 147 0.81 -23.51 -6.37
C LYS A 147 0.43 -24.95 -6.71
N ALA A 148 1.19 -25.62 -7.58
CA ALA A 148 0.83 -26.96 -8.09
C ALA A 148 1.35 -28.12 -7.24
N SER A 149 2.61 -28.07 -6.77
CA SER A 149 3.28 -29.19 -6.09
C SER A 149 3.86 -28.81 -4.72
N GLY A 150 3.61 -27.59 -4.23
CA GLY A 150 4.05 -27.12 -2.92
C GLY A 150 5.53 -26.80 -2.83
N CYS A 151 6.14 -26.36 -3.94
CA CYS A 151 7.51 -25.85 -3.97
C CYS A 151 7.72 -24.76 -2.90
N LYS A 152 8.82 -24.87 -2.14
CA LYS A 152 9.15 -23.99 -1.01
C LYS A 152 10.22 -22.95 -1.35
N SER A 153 10.63 -22.89 -2.61
CA SER A 153 11.61 -21.91 -3.08
C SER A 153 11.16 -20.48 -2.79
N HIS A 154 12.11 -19.59 -2.53
CA HIS A 154 11.80 -18.18 -2.42
C HIS A 154 11.32 -17.60 -3.75
N ALA A 155 10.68 -16.44 -3.68
CA ALA A 155 10.35 -15.67 -4.87
C ALA A 155 11.61 -15.33 -5.67
N PHE A 156 11.48 -15.28 -7.00
CA PHE A 156 12.60 -14.98 -7.87
C PHE A 156 13.15 -13.58 -7.59
N ALA A 157 14.48 -13.47 -7.62
CA ALA A 157 15.16 -12.20 -7.40
C ALA A 157 14.89 -11.22 -8.56
N ASN A 158 14.71 -9.94 -8.24
CA ASN A 158 14.46 -8.88 -9.24
C ASN A 158 15.45 -8.88 -10.41
N LYS A 159 16.73 -9.11 -10.09
CA LYS A 159 17.83 -9.10 -11.06
C LYS A 159 17.70 -10.26 -12.03
N LEU A 160 17.28 -11.43 -11.55
CA LEU A 160 17.06 -12.60 -12.40
C LEU A 160 15.87 -12.37 -13.34
N ILE A 161 14.78 -11.77 -12.84
CA ILE A 161 13.63 -11.41 -13.68
C ILE A 161 14.08 -10.45 -14.79
N ALA A 162 14.77 -9.35 -14.43
CA ALA A 162 15.26 -8.35 -15.37
C ALA A 162 16.21 -8.89 -16.46
N MET A 163 16.90 -10.00 -16.20
CA MET A 163 17.82 -10.62 -17.16
C MET A 163 17.13 -11.52 -18.18
N VAL A 164 15.88 -11.93 -17.93
CA VAL A 164 15.19 -12.97 -18.72
C VAL A 164 13.95 -12.43 -19.42
N VAL A 165 13.28 -11.44 -18.84
CA VAL A 165 12.09 -10.82 -19.45
C VAL A 165 12.45 -9.53 -20.18
N THR A 166 11.57 -9.08 -21.07
CA THR A 166 11.72 -7.79 -21.76
C THR A 166 11.59 -6.61 -20.80
N ASP A 167 12.16 -5.45 -21.15
CA ASP A 167 12.08 -4.23 -20.34
C ASP A 167 10.62 -3.83 -20.04
N ASP A 168 9.74 -3.88 -21.04
CA ASP A 168 8.30 -3.58 -20.88
C ASP A 168 7.63 -4.50 -19.84
N LEU A 169 7.96 -5.79 -19.85
CA LEU A 169 7.41 -6.76 -18.90
C LEU A 169 8.03 -6.58 -17.51
N TYR A 170 9.31 -6.20 -17.44
CA TYR A 170 9.96 -5.86 -16.19
C TYR A 170 9.36 -4.61 -15.54
N GLU A 171 9.04 -3.58 -16.32
CA GLU A 171 8.32 -2.40 -15.84
C GLU A 171 6.95 -2.77 -15.28
N ARG A 172 6.19 -3.64 -15.95
CA ARG A 172 4.92 -4.16 -15.42
C ARG A 172 5.10 -4.86 -14.08
N TYR A 173 6.11 -5.72 -13.97
CA TYR A 173 6.46 -6.35 -12.70
C TYR A 173 6.77 -5.33 -11.59
N LEU A 174 7.51 -4.26 -11.90
CA LEU A 174 7.79 -3.20 -10.92
C LEU A 174 6.51 -2.47 -10.50
N ARG A 175 5.61 -2.16 -11.44
CA ARG A 175 4.31 -1.54 -11.13
C ARG A 175 3.46 -2.42 -10.21
N ALA A 176 3.44 -3.73 -10.43
CA ALA A 176 2.74 -4.68 -9.56
C ALA A 176 3.29 -4.67 -8.13
N ARG A 177 4.61 -4.51 -7.97
CA ARG A 177 5.23 -4.37 -6.64
C ARG A 177 4.91 -3.05 -5.97
N ASP A 178 5.03 -1.96 -6.72
CA ASP A 178 4.73 -0.63 -6.22
C ASP A 178 3.25 -0.53 -5.82
N TYR A 179 2.36 -1.21 -6.55
CA TYR A 179 0.95 -1.34 -6.19
C TYR A 179 0.76 -1.96 -4.80
N VAL A 180 1.43 -3.08 -4.50
CA VAL A 180 1.33 -3.72 -3.18
C VAL A 180 1.93 -2.85 -2.08
N VAL A 181 3.13 -2.30 -2.29
CA VAL A 181 3.78 -1.41 -1.32
C VAL A 181 2.92 -0.18 -1.04
N GLY A 182 2.33 0.40 -2.09
CA GLY A 182 1.38 1.50 -1.98
C GLY A 182 0.17 1.10 -1.12
N LYS A 183 -0.46 -0.04 -1.40
CA LYS A 183 -1.62 -0.53 -0.64
C LYS A 183 -1.31 -0.72 0.85
N GLU A 184 -0.16 -1.33 1.17
CA GLU A 184 0.28 -1.51 2.55
C GLU A 184 0.54 -0.16 3.25
N ALA A 185 1.20 0.78 2.56
CA ALA A 185 1.44 2.11 3.08
C ALA A 185 0.13 2.86 3.37
N VAL A 186 -0.86 2.75 2.47
CA VAL A 186 -2.19 3.37 2.68
C VAL A 186 -2.94 2.69 3.80
N ALA A 187 -2.93 1.36 3.89
CA ALA A 187 -3.56 0.65 5.01
C ALA A 187 -2.97 1.09 6.36
N GLY A 188 -1.65 1.26 6.43
CA GLY A 188 -0.97 1.80 7.61
C GLY A 188 -1.33 3.26 7.90
N ALA A 189 -1.39 4.11 6.88
CA ALA A 189 -1.79 5.51 6.98
C ALA A 189 -3.25 5.65 7.49
N LEU A 190 -4.18 4.85 6.95
CA LEU A 190 -5.58 4.81 7.39
C LEU A 190 -5.73 4.29 8.82
N ALA A 191 -4.89 3.33 9.25
CA ALA A 191 -4.85 2.90 10.64
C ALA A 191 -4.42 4.04 11.57
N LYS A 192 -3.45 4.86 11.18
CA LYS A 192 -3.05 6.05 11.94
C LYS A 192 -4.13 7.13 12.01
N VAL A 193 -4.91 7.35 10.94
CA VAL A 193 -6.08 8.25 10.98
C VAL A 193 -7.06 7.84 12.06
N LYS A 194 -7.33 6.54 12.17
CA LYS A 194 -8.25 5.98 13.15
C LYS A 194 -7.79 6.22 14.59
N GLU A 195 -6.48 6.31 14.83
CA GLU A 195 -5.89 6.45 16.17
C GLU A 195 -5.52 7.90 16.54
N GLN A 196 -5.07 8.72 15.59
CA GLN A 196 -4.42 10.02 15.85
C GLN A 196 -5.06 11.23 15.15
N GLY A 197 -6.10 11.02 14.33
CA GLY A 197 -7.04 12.10 13.99
C GLY A 197 -6.68 13.04 12.83
N SER A 198 -5.62 12.82 12.03
CA SER A 198 -5.53 13.30 10.63
C SER A 198 -4.27 12.78 9.94
N LEU A 199 -4.25 12.78 8.60
CA LEU A 199 -3.04 12.54 7.78
C LEU A 199 -2.37 13.86 7.42
N GLY A 200 -1.04 13.85 7.34
CA GLY A 200 -0.28 14.97 6.79
C GLY A 200 -0.55 15.18 5.30
N ALA A 201 -0.35 16.40 4.79
CA ALA A 201 -0.62 16.74 3.39
C ALA A 201 0.13 15.86 2.38
N VAL A 202 1.38 15.50 2.70
CA VAL A 202 2.22 14.61 1.87
C VAL A 202 1.63 13.20 1.81
N GLU A 203 1.19 12.65 2.95
CA GLU A 203 0.60 11.32 3.02
C GLU A 203 -0.73 11.27 2.27
N GLN A 204 -1.54 12.32 2.38
CA GLN A 204 -2.80 12.44 1.63
C GLN A 204 -2.56 12.45 0.12
N GLU A 205 -1.56 13.18 -0.37
CA GLU A 205 -1.26 13.23 -1.80
C GLU A 205 -0.70 11.91 -2.32
N GLN A 206 0.12 11.22 -1.54
CA GLN A 206 0.60 9.87 -1.88
C GLN A 206 -0.58 8.89 -2.03
N ILE A 207 -1.55 8.94 -1.12
CA ILE A 207 -2.75 8.12 -1.21
C ILE A 207 -3.59 8.50 -2.44
N ARG A 208 -3.77 9.79 -2.75
CA ARG A 208 -4.48 10.20 -3.98
C ARG A 208 -3.82 9.61 -5.21
N ASN A 209 -2.50 9.72 -5.32
CA ASN A 209 -1.77 9.22 -6.49
C ASN A 209 -1.85 7.70 -6.63
N LEU A 210 -1.90 6.95 -5.52
CA LEU A 210 -2.10 5.50 -5.59
C LEU A 210 -3.43 5.10 -6.24
N TYR A 211 -4.51 5.84 -5.94
CA TYR A 211 -5.83 5.52 -6.46
C TYR A 211 -6.18 6.27 -7.75
N ARG A 212 -5.36 7.21 -8.21
CA ARG A 212 -5.66 8.02 -9.39
C ARG A 212 -5.58 7.17 -10.65
N LYS A 213 -6.62 7.20 -11.47
CA LYS A 213 -6.68 6.61 -12.81
C LYS A 213 -6.20 7.61 -13.85
N ALA A 214 -5.92 7.13 -15.06
CA ALA A 214 -5.47 7.97 -16.18
C ALA A 214 -6.49 9.06 -16.59
N ASP A 215 -7.79 8.82 -16.37
CA ASP A 215 -8.87 9.77 -16.63
C ASP A 215 -9.06 10.83 -15.53
N GLY A 216 -8.21 10.81 -14.49
CA GLY A 216 -8.29 11.71 -13.34
C GLY A 216 -9.27 11.28 -12.24
N SER A 217 -10.05 10.21 -12.46
CA SER A 217 -10.93 9.62 -11.43
C SER A 217 -10.15 8.70 -10.48
N TYR A 218 -10.78 8.21 -9.40
CA TYR A 218 -10.12 7.34 -8.42
C TYR A 218 -10.62 5.89 -8.47
N SER A 219 -9.75 4.90 -8.30
CA SER A 219 -10.10 3.47 -8.23
C SER A 219 -10.60 3.01 -6.87
N ALA A 220 -10.72 3.93 -5.90
CA ALA A 220 -11.30 3.69 -4.58
C ALA A 220 -12.77 4.13 -4.49
N TYR A 221 -13.42 3.66 -3.43
CA TYR A 221 -14.77 4.04 -3.02
C TYR A 221 -14.75 4.89 -1.76
N MET A 222 -15.89 5.52 -1.45
CA MET A 222 -16.13 6.16 -0.17
C MET A 222 -17.44 5.68 0.44
N CYS A 223 -17.57 5.82 1.76
CA CYS A 223 -18.78 5.47 2.46
C CYS A 223 -19.95 6.36 2.03
N GLY A 224 -21.08 5.77 1.61
CA GLY A 224 -22.28 6.53 1.24
C GLY A 224 -22.96 7.26 2.40
N LYS A 225 -22.63 6.92 3.67
CA LYS A 225 -23.19 7.56 4.86
C LYS A 225 -22.34 8.71 5.41
N CYS A 226 -21.03 8.50 5.53
CA CYS A 226 -20.12 9.46 6.16
C CYS A 226 -18.99 9.95 5.24
N SER A 227 -19.04 9.62 3.95
CA SER A 227 -18.05 9.99 2.93
C SER A 227 -16.60 9.65 3.31
N PHE A 228 -16.39 8.73 4.25
CA PHE A 228 -15.08 8.25 4.62
C PHE A 228 -14.48 7.45 3.47
N GLY A 229 -13.28 7.83 3.05
CA GLY A 229 -12.52 7.21 1.97
C GLY A 229 -11.04 7.63 2.02
N PRO A 230 -10.18 6.98 1.22
CA PRO A 230 -10.50 5.90 0.29
C PRO A 230 -10.81 4.57 1.00
N ILE A 231 -11.79 3.84 0.50
CA ILE A 231 -12.11 2.46 0.86
C ILE A 231 -11.88 1.60 -0.37
N ASP A 232 -11.04 0.60 -0.20
CA ASP A 232 -10.78 -0.38 -1.24
C ASP A 232 -11.71 -1.57 -1.07
N HIS A 233 -12.68 -1.67 -1.98
CA HIS A 233 -13.51 -2.86 -2.10
C HIS A 233 -12.92 -3.71 -3.22
N MET A 234 -12.09 -4.68 -2.82
CA MET A 234 -11.51 -5.69 -3.71
C MET A 234 -12.61 -6.29 -4.60
N ALA A 235 -12.28 -6.53 -5.88
CA ALA A 235 -13.13 -6.76 -7.07
C ALA A 235 -14.30 -7.79 -6.99
N CYS A 236 -15.08 -7.76 -5.92
CA CYS A 236 -16.30 -8.51 -5.74
C CYS A 236 -17.47 -7.53 -5.80
N MET A 237 -18.34 -7.68 -6.80
CA MET A 237 -19.51 -6.83 -6.94
C MET A 237 -20.53 -7.07 -5.83
N ASP A 238 -20.57 -8.29 -5.30
CA ASP A 238 -21.38 -8.68 -4.14
C ASP A 238 -20.53 -8.73 -2.86
N LEU A 239 -20.42 -7.59 -2.20
CA LEU A 239 -19.69 -7.44 -0.94
C LEU A 239 -20.31 -8.26 0.19
N LYS A 240 -21.57 -8.71 0.06
CA LYS A 240 -22.22 -9.59 1.05
C LYS A 240 -21.64 -10.99 1.02
N CYS A 241 -21.19 -11.47 -0.14
CA CYS A 241 -20.69 -12.84 -0.32
C CYS A 241 -19.58 -13.20 0.68
N HIS A 242 -18.65 -12.26 0.91
CA HIS A 242 -17.53 -12.43 1.84
C HIS A 242 -17.69 -11.64 3.14
N HIS A 243 -18.76 -10.85 3.31
CA HIS A 243 -18.94 -10.06 4.53
C HIS A 243 -19.18 -11.00 5.72
N GLY A 244 -18.28 -10.95 6.70
CA GLY A 244 -18.36 -11.76 7.89
C GLY A 244 -17.69 -13.12 7.78
N GLU A 245 -17.06 -13.45 6.65
CA GLU A 245 -16.32 -14.69 6.47
C GLU A 245 -15.06 -14.73 7.36
N LYS A 246 -14.79 -15.88 8.00
CA LYS A 246 -13.58 -16.09 8.79
C LYS A 246 -12.46 -16.59 7.87
N LYS A 247 -11.29 -15.95 7.91
CA LYS A 247 -10.14 -16.42 7.13
C LYS A 247 -9.63 -17.77 7.68
N SER A 248 -9.43 -18.73 6.79
CA SER A 248 -8.83 -20.03 7.10
C SER A 248 -7.45 -19.85 7.72
N GLY A 249 -7.26 -20.24 8.99
CA GLY A 249 -5.96 -20.19 9.68
C GLY A 249 -5.67 -18.93 10.51
N GLY A 250 -6.63 -18.03 10.74
CA GLY A 250 -6.42 -16.85 11.60
C GLY A 250 -7.68 -16.31 12.29
N ALA A 251 -7.50 -15.39 13.25
CA ALA A 251 -8.58 -14.76 14.01
C ALA A 251 -9.29 -13.59 13.27
N GLY A 252 -9.06 -13.44 11.97
CA GLY A 252 -9.57 -12.32 11.17
C GLY A 252 -10.91 -12.64 10.49
N GLN A 253 -11.89 -11.75 10.65
CA GLN A 253 -13.15 -11.76 9.92
C GLN A 253 -13.13 -10.68 8.84
N ILE A 254 -13.56 -11.02 7.61
CA ILE A 254 -13.70 -10.05 6.53
C ILE A 254 -14.82 -9.09 6.91
N ASN A 255 -14.50 -7.79 7.02
CA ASN A 255 -15.47 -6.75 7.35
C ASN A 255 -15.49 -5.67 6.26
N ASN A 256 -16.42 -5.83 5.32
CA ASN A 256 -16.65 -4.88 4.24
C ASN A 256 -17.47 -3.64 4.67
N ALA A 257 -17.76 -3.45 5.95
CA ALA A 257 -18.43 -2.24 6.43
C ALA A 257 -17.44 -1.07 6.52
N CYS A 258 -17.98 0.15 6.44
CA CYS A 258 -17.21 1.37 6.62
C CYS A 258 -16.44 1.30 7.95
N PRO A 259 -15.10 1.44 7.94
CA PRO A 259 -14.30 1.28 9.15
C PRO A 259 -14.65 2.35 10.19
N LYS A 260 -15.10 3.52 9.75
CA LYS A 260 -15.48 4.67 10.57
C LYS A 260 -16.87 4.55 11.18
N CYS A 261 -17.93 4.41 10.37
CA CYS A 261 -19.32 4.46 10.85
C CYS A 261 -20.08 3.12 10.81
N LYS A 262 -19.41 2.03 10.40
CA LYS A 262 -19.97 0.68 10.27
C LYS A 262 -21.13 0.54 9.28
N TRP A 263 -21.38 1.57 8.45
CA TRP A 263 -22.32 1.47 7.35
C TRP A 263 -21.86 0.41 6.34
N PHE A 264 -22.80 -0.42 5.88
CA PHE A 264 -22.54 -1.47 4.91
C PHE A 264 -23.63 -1.44 3.83
N ALA A 265 -23.19 -1.53 2.58
CA ALA A 265 -24.08 -1.83 1.46
C ALA A 265 -23.57 -3.10 0.75
N ALA A 266 -24.51 -4.02 0.48
CA ALA A 266 -24.23 -5.33 -0.07
C ALA A 266 -23.66 -5.28 -1.49
N ASN A 267 -24.11 -4.32 -2.30
CA ASN A 267 -23.66 -4.18 -3.69
C ASN A 267 -22.64 -3.07 -3.81
N LEU A 268 -21.55 -3.32 -4.53
CA LEU A 268 -20.49 -2.35 -4.77
C LEU A 268 -21.01 -1.07 -5.44
N SER A 269 -22.02 -1.19 -6.31
CA SER A 269 -22.67 -0.04 -6.98
C SER A 269 -23.35 0.96 -6.03
N LYS A 270 -23.57 0.59 -4.77
CA LYS A 270 -24.12 1.49 -3.74
C LYS A 270 -23.03 2.27 -3.00
N TRP A 271 -21.76 1.95 -3.22
CA TRP A 271 -20.63 2.71 -2.71
C TRP A 271 -20.25 3.78 -3.74
N PRO A 272 -20.34 5.08 -3.40
CA PRO A 272 -19.88 6.14 -4.29
C PRO A 272 -18.37 6.02 -4.56
N GLN A 273 -17.95 6.39 -5.76
CA GLN A 273 -16.53 6.54 -6.08
C GLN A 273 -15.90 7.60 -5.18
N TRP A 274 -14.67 7.37 -4.72
CA TRP A 274 -13.97 8.36 -3.90
C TRP A 274 -13.61 9.59 -4.74
N ASP A 275 -13.73 10.76 -4.12
CA ASP A 275 -13.51 12.07 -4.75
C ASP A 275 -12.13 12.67 -4.45
N GLY A 276 -11.27 11.95 -3.73
CA GLY A 276 -9.93 12.39 -3.37
C GLY A 276 -9.85 13.24 -2.10
N GLU A 277 -10.98 13.49 -1.42
CA GLU A 277 -11.01 14.27 -0.18
C GLU A 277 -10.90 13.39 1.08
N PHE A 278 -10.05 13.80 2.01
CA PHE A 278 -9.94 13.20 3.34
C PHE A 278 -10.85 13.92 4.33
N ARG A 279 -12.01 13.32 4.59
CA ARG A 279 -12.99 13.91 5.51
C ARG A 279 -12.77 13.44 6.94
N ASN A 280 -12.12 14.32 7.70
CA ASN A 280 -12.29 14.36 9.14
C ASN A 280 -13.67 14.94 9.45
N ILE A 281 -14.72 14.14 9.27
CA ILE A 281 -15.90 14.33 10.10
C ILE A 281 -15.37 14.10 11.51
N LYS A 282 -15.13 15.19 12.27
CA LYS A 282 -15.17 15.15 13.74
C LYS A 282 -16.35 14.25 14.04
N GLU A 283 -16.17 13.22 14.89
CA GLU A 283 -17.29 12.43 15.41
C GLU A 283 -18.49 13.36 15.44
N SER A 284 -19.51 13.02 14.64
CA SER A 284 -20.70 13.85 14.53
C SER A 284 -21.02 14.35 15.93
N ASP A 285 -21.56 15.57 16.02
CA ASP A 285 -22.31 16.02 17.19
C ASP A 285 -23.53 15.09 17.46
N ASP A 286 -23.39 13.77 17.33
CA ASP A 286 -24.06 12.71 18.06
C ASP A 286 -23.65 12.77 19.54
N GLY A 287 -23.62 13.98 20.10
CA GLY A 287 -24.22 14.14 21.42
C GLY A 287 -25.61 13.50 21.36
N PRO A 288 -26.08 12.92 22.47
CA PRO A 288 -27.40 12.31 22.51
C PRO A 288 -28.43 13.28 21.88
N PRO A 289 -29.36 12.78 21.04
CA PRO A 289 -30.39 13.62 20.46
C PRO A 289 -31.09 14.39 21.59
N PRO A 290 -31.41 15.69 21.40
CA PRO A 290 -31.98 16.51 22.46
C PRO A 290 -33.24 15.85 23.01
N VAL A 291 -33.17 15.46 24.29
CA VAL A 291 -34.28 14.81 25.00
C VAL A 291 -35.39 15.83 25.27
N GLU A 292 -35.03 17.11 25.39
CA GLU A 292 -35.94 18.26 25.32
C GLU A 292 -36.66 18.32 23.96
N GLY A 293 -37.90 17.82 23.93
CA GLY A 293 -38.80 17.96 22.79
C GLY A 293 -39.38 16.65 22.28
N LEU A 294 -38.83 15.51 22.69
CA LEU A 294 -39.32 14.20 22.26
C LEU A 294 -40.76 13.93 22.75
N SER A 295 -41.56 13.36 21.87
CA SER A 295 -42.89 12.84 22.18
C SER A 295 -42.80 11.57 23.02
N VAL A 296 -43.88 11.19 23.71
CA VAL A 296 -43.90 9.95 24.52
C VAL A 296 -43.59 8.70 23.67
N PRO A 297 -44.13 8.54 22.45
CA PRO A 297 -43.74 7.43 21.57
C PRO A 297 -42.24 7.44 21.25
N ALA A 298 -41.68 8.59 20.87
CA ALA A 298 -40.25 8.71 20.54
C ALA A 298 -39.34 8.38 21.74
N LEU A 299 -39.73 8.77 22.95
CA LEU A 299 -39.01 8.41 24.18
C LEU A 299 -39.05 6.90 24.44
N LYS A 300 -40.19 6.25 24.21
CA LYS A 300 -40.30 4.79 24.38
C LYS A 300 -39.48 4.02 23.35
N ASP A 301 -39.48 4.47 22.10
CA ASP A 301 -38.67 3.85 21.05
C ASP A 301 -37.18 3.97 21.35
N ALA A 302 -36.72 5.16 21.78
CA ALA A 302 -35.35 5.39 22.19
C ALA A 302 -34.94 4.54 23.40
N LEU A 303 -35.80 4.41 24.41
CA LEU A 303 -35.56 3.55 25.57
C LEU A 303 -35.51 2.06 25.18
N LYS A 304 -36.38 1.62 24.27
CA LYS A 304 -36.40 0.24 23.76
C LYS A 304 -35.12 -0.10 23.00
N LEU A 305 -34.65 0.83 22.16
CA LEU A 305 -33.35 0.73 21.48
C LEU A 305 -32.18 0.65 22.48
N ALA A 306 -32.27 1.37 23.60
CA ALA A 306 -31.29 1.35 24.68
C ALA A 306 -31.42 0.14 25.65
N GLY A 307 -32.39 -0.75 25.43
CA GLY A 307 -32.64 -1.91 26.31
C GLY A 307 -33.21 -1.55 27.68
N LEU A 308 -33.87 -0.39 27.81
CA LEU A 308 -34.41 0.15 29.07
C LEU A 308 -35.93 -0.02 29.17
N SER A 309 -36.43 -0.02 30.41
CA SER A 309 -37.87 -0.07 30.67
C SER A 309 -38.60 1.13 30.07
N CYS A 310 -39.73 0.88 29.40
CA CYS A 310 -40.52 1.87 28.66
C CYS A 310 -41.82 2.30 29.37
N GLY A 311 -42.05 1.86 30.62
CA GLY A 311 -43.25 2.21 31.40
C GLY A 311 -43.05 3.45 32.26
N GLY A 312 -44.05 4.33 32.39
CA GLY A 312 -44.00 5.54 33.23
C GLY A 312 -44.52 6.80 32.53
N LYS A 313 -44.51 7.94 33.25
CA LYS A 313 -44.88 9.25 32.69
C LYS A 313 -43.73 9.80 31.83
N LYS A 314 -44.01 10.84 31.02
CA LYS A 314 -43.06 11.43 30.07
C LYS A 314 -41.75 11.82 30.75
N GLU A 315 -41.84 12.40 31.94
CA GLU A 315 -40.73 12.87 32.76
C GLU A 315 -39.85 11.70 33.24
N ASP A 316 -40.46 10.58 33.65
CA ASP A 316 -39.73 9.37 34.05
C ASP A 316 -38.97 8.75 32.88
N LEU A 317 -39.56 8.80 31.67
CA LEU A 317 -38.93 8.28 30.45
C LEU A 317 -37.74 9.17 30.06
N LYS A 318 -37.89 10.50 30.14
CA LYS A 318 -36.81 11.46 29.91
C LYS A 318 -35.65 11.26 30.88
N CYS A 319 -35.91 11.20 32.18
CA CYS A 319 -34.88 11.04 33.21
C CYS A 319 -34.08 9.75 33.00
N ARG A 320 -34.72 8.62 32.66
CA ARG A 320 -34.01 7.36 32.36
C ARG A 320 -33.14 7.45 31.12
N LEU A 321 -33.65 8.07 30.06
CA LEU A 321 -32.91 8.22 28.82
C LEU A 321 -31.70 9.14 29.02
N LEU A 322 -31.88 10.26 29.75
CA LEU A 322 -30.80 11.16 30.13
C LEU A 322 -29.75 10.48 31.01
N ALA A 323 -30.16 9.75 32.05
CA ALA A 323 -29.22 9.01 32.91
C ALA A 323 -28.42 7.95 32.13
N HIS A 324 -29.06 7.27 31.18
CA HIS A 324 -28.37 6.34 30.29
C HIS A 324 -27.37 7.06 29.38
N TYR A 325 -27.75 8.21 28.83
CA TYR A 325 -26.86 9.02 28.02
C TYR A 325 -25.68 9.58 28.83
N GLU A 326 -25.89 10.07 30.05
CA GLU A 326 -24.81 10.49 30.94
C GLU A 326 -23.86 9.33 31.29
N ALA A 327 -24.39 8.14 31.57
CA ALA A 327 -23.56 6.96 31.87
C ALA A 327 -22.74 6.49 30.66
N THR A 328 -23.31 6.61 29.46
CA THR A 328 -22.72 6.12 28.20
C THR A 328 -21.75 7.12 27.59
N TYR A 329 -22.10 8.41 27.58
CA TYR A 329 -21.35 9.48 26.91
C TYR A 329 -20.55 10.36 27.90
N GLY A 330 -20.95 10.46 29.17
CA GLY A 330 -20.28 11.30 30.18
C GLY A 330 -18.87 10.85 30.57
N LYS A 331 -18.50 9.59 30.29
CA LYS A 331 -17.13 9.09 30.53
C LYS A 331 -16.12 9.57 29.48
N SER A 332 -16.55 9.89 28.26
CA SER A 332 -15.66 10.39 27.20
C SER A 332 -15.16 11.82 27.47
N ALA A 333 -16.00 12.67 28.06
CA ALA A 333 -15.63 14.06 28.40
C ALA A 333 -14.56 14.15 29.50
N LYS A 334 -14.53 13.21 30.45
CA LYS A 334 -13.52 13.20 31.53
C LYS A 334 -12.12 12.78 31.04
N LYS A 335 -12.03 11.98 29.97
CA LYS A 335 -10.74 11.53 29.42
C LYS A 335 -10.04 12.62 28.58
N GLN A 336 -10.81 13.48 27.90
CA GLN A 336 -10.27 14.64 27.16
C GLN A 336 -9.78 15.79 28.06
N LYS A 337 -10.34 15.94 29.26
CA LYS A 337 -9.90 16.97 30.22
C LYS A 337 -8.60 16.65 30.95
N ILE A 338 -8.20 15.37 31.02
CA ILE A 338 -6.95 14.95 31.69
C ILE A 338 -5.74 15.08 30.74
N SER A 339 -5.93 14.97 29.42
CA SER A 339 -4.83 15.11 28.45
C SER A 339 -4.50 16.56 28.06
N SER A 340 -5.27 17.55 28.53
CA SER A 340 -5.10 18.98 28.18
C SER A 340 -4.57 19.85 29.33
N GLY A 341 -4.24 19.25 30.49
CA GLY A 341 -3.92 19.99 31.72
C GLY A 341 -2.49 19.88 32.25
N ALA A 342 -1.56 19.18 31.60
CA ALA A 342 -0.18 19.04 32.07
C ALA A 342 0.80 19.75 31.14
N GLY A 343 0.91 21.07 31.28
CA GLY A 343 1.83 21.86 30.46
C GLY A 343 1.83 23.35 30.75
N SER A 344 1.82 23.74 32.03
CA SER A 344 2.14 25.13 32.42
C SER A 344 2.24 25.26 33.94
N SER A 345 3.43 25.08 34.53
CA SER A 345 3.98 25.94 35.59
C SER A 345 5.37 25.46 36.04
N SER A 346 6.26 26.45 36.22
CA SER A 346 7.63 26.42 36.78
C SER A 346 8.73 25.72 35.97
#